data_AF-A0A7C7T4M2-F1
#
_entry.id   AF-A0A7C7T4M2-F1
#
_cell.length_a   1.000
_cell.length_b   1.000
_cell.length_c   1.000
_cell.angle_alpha   90.00
_cell.angle_beta   90.00
_cell.angle_gamma   90.00
#
_symmetry.space_group_name_H-M   'P 1'
#
loop_
_entity.id
_entity.type
_entity.pdbx_description
1 polymer ?
#
loop_
_entity_poly.entity_id
_entity_poly.type
_entity_poly.pdbx_seq_one_letter_code
_entity_poly.pdbx_strand_id
1 'polypeptide(L)' 'MRRLRINENIRNLVQEVRLSTNDLVCPIFVEEGLEKKKQVDSMPDIARLPLSEVSNEVQNISDLKIPAVMLFGIPS' A
#
# COMPACT_ATOMS: atom_id res chain seq x y z
N MET A 1 -23.31 0.82 -27.04
CA MET A 1 -22.07 0.14 -26.58
C MET A 1 -22.31 -0.95 -25.50
N ARG A 2 -23.31 -1.83 -25.63
CA ARG A 2 -23.47 -2.99 -24.71
C ARG A 2 -22.81 -4.28 -25.23
N ARG A 3 -22.61 -4.41 -26.55
CA ARG A 3 -22.03 -5.60 -27.20
C ARG A 3 -20.64 -5.97 -26.67
N LEU A 4 -19.79 -4.97 -26.41
CA LEU A 4 -18.43 -5.17 -25.86
C LEU A 4 -18.38 -5.45 -24.35
N ARG A 5 -19.53 -5.44 -23.66
CA ARG A 5 -19.63 -5.66 -22.21
C ARG A 5 -20.39 -6.94 -21.83
N ILE A 6 -20.78 -7.75 -22.82
CA ILE A 6 -21.67 -8.92 -22.65
C ILE A 6 -21.06 -9.98 -21.73
N ASN A 7 -19.78 -10.31 -21.89
CA ASN A 7 -19.11 -11.32 -21.09
C ASN A 7 -17.71 -10.87 -20.66
N GLU A 8 -17.13 -11.57 -19.70
CA GLU A 8 -15.80 -11.26 -19.17
C GLU A 8 -14.69 -11.37 -20.22
N ASN A 9 -14.76 -12.35 -21.12
CA ASN A 9 -13.75 -12.57 -22.15
C ASN A 9 -13.61 -11.37 -23.09
N ILE A 10 -14.75 -10.83 -23.56
CA ILE A 10 -14.74 -9.64 -24.42
C ILE A 10 -14.28 -8.41 -23.62
N ARG A 11 -14.70 -8.27 -22.35
CA ARG A 11 -14.23 -7.16 -21.49
C ARG A 11 -12.72 -7.19 -21.28
N ASN A 12 -12.14 -8.36 -21.01
CA ASN A 12 -10.70 -8.53 -20.81
C ASN A 12 -9.90 -8.24 -22.08
N LEU A 13 -10.46 -8.52 -23.26
CA LEU A 13 -9.87 -8.21 -24.57
C LEU A 13 -9.84 -6.70 -24.86
N VAL A 14 -10.89 -5.97 -24.48
CA VAL A 14 -11.03 -4.54 -24.77
C VAL A 14 -10.64 -3.62 -23.60
N GLN A 15 -10.15 -4.19 -22.49
CA GLN A 15 -9.75 -3.41 -21.32
C GLN A 15 -8.47 -2.62 -21.59
N GLU A 16 -8.58 -1.30 -21.52
CA GLU A 16 -7.48 -0.37 -21.81
C GLU A 16 -6.51 -0.22 -20.63
N VAL A 17 -7.03 -0.18 -19.39
CA VAL A 17 -6.22 0.07 -18.19
C VAL A 17 -6.10 -1.19 -17.36
N ARG A 18 -4.86 -1.57 -17.04
CA ARG A 18 -4.53 -2.67 -16.12
C ARG A 18 -3.66 -2.12 -15.00
N LEU A 19 -3.99 -2.50 -13.77
CA LEU A 19 -3.17 -2.23 -12.59
C LEU A 19 -2.37 -3.48 -12.25
N SER A 20 -1.12 -3.28 -11.90
CA SER A 20 -0.19 -4.29 -11.41
C SER A 20 0.37 -3.88 -10.05
N THR A 21 0.97 -4.82 -9.32
CA THR A 21 1.66 -4.49 -8.06
C THR A 21 2.82 -3.51 -8.27
N ASN A 22 3.37 -3.44 -9.48
CA ASN A 22 4.44 -2.52 -9.83
C ASN A 22 3.98 -1.05 -9.89
N ASP A 23 2.66 -0.82 -9.98
CA ASP A 23 2.07 0.51 -10.02
C ASP A 23 1.77 1.04 -8.59
N LEU A 24 2.04 0.25 -7.56
CA LEU A 24 1.73 0.57 -6.16
C LEU A 24 2.97 1.10 -5.42
N VAL A 25 2.73 2.08 -4.55
CA VAL A 25 3.71 2.60 -3.59
C VAL A 25 3.07 2.59 -2.21
N CYS A 26 3.71 1.96 -1.23
CA CYS A 26 3.17 1.84 0.13
C CYS A 26 3.73 2.94 1.05
N PRO A 27 2.92 3.86 1.59
CA PRO A 27 3.37 4.85 2.55
C PRO A 27 3.52 4.25 3.95
N ILE A 28 4.64 4.53 4.62
CA ILE A 28 4.91 4.12 6.00
C ILE A 28 5.17 5.36 6.86
N PHE A 29 4.52 5.44 8.01
CA PHE A 29 4.68 6.52 8.99
C PHE A 29 5.53 6.04 10.16
N VAL A 30 6.61 6.74 10.45
CA VAL A 30 7.55 6.41 11.53
C VAL A 30 7.60 7.55 12.53
N GLU A 31 7.40 7.23 13.81
CA GLU A 31 7.43 8.19 14.92
C GLU A 31 8.54 7.80 15.89
N GLU A 32 9.44 8.74 16.18
CA GLU A 32 10.54 8.53 17.12
C GLU A 32 10.01 8.60 18.57
N GLY A 33 10.45 7.68 19.44
CA GLY A 33 9.98 7.59 20.83
C GLY A 33 8.71 6.75 21.03
N LEU A 34 8.15 6.17 19.96
CA LEU A 34 7.03 5.24 20.07
C LEU A 34 7.54 3.86 20.51
N GLU A 35 6.88 3.23 21.49
CA GLU A 35 7.21 1.84 21.89
C GLU A 35 6.39 0.79 21.14
N LYS A 36 5.21 1.15 20.64
CA LYS A 36 4.24 0.24 19.99
C LYS A 36 3.49 0.97 18.88
N LYS A 37 3.00 0.23 17.88
CA LYS A 37 2.17 0.78 16.79
C LYS A 37 1.02 1.63 17.35
N LYS A 38 0.88 2.86 16.85
CA LYS A 38 -0.19 3.79 17.24
C LYS A 38 -1.10 4.05 16.05
N GLN A 39 -2.38 3.76 16.20
CA GLN A 39 -3.35 4.02 15.14
C GLN A 39 -3.51 5.52 14.87
N VAL A 40 -3.81 5.86 13.63
CA VAL A 40 -4.13 7.22 13.21
C VAL A 40 -5.65 7.37 13.18
N ASP A 41 -6.22 8.14 14.10
CA ASP A 41 -7.69 8.26 14.25
C ASP A 41 -8.38 8.72 12.96
N SER A 42 -7.72 9.58 12.17
CA SER A 42 -8.26 10.08 10.89
C SER A 42 -8.11 9.10 9.73
N MET A 43 -7.32 8.04 9.89
CA MET A 43 -7.02 7.04 8.86
C MET A 43 -7.14 5.63 9.47
N PRO A 44 -8.36 5.06 9.48
CA PRO A 44 -8.57 3.69 9.92
C PRO A 44 -7.61 2.72 9.21
N ASP A 45 -7.14 1.71 9.93
CA ASP A 45 -6.19 0.69 9.47
C ASP A 45 -4.76 1.17 9.17
N ILE A 46 -4.47 2.47 9.34
CA ILE A 46 -3.12 3.02 9.24
C ILE A 46 -2.58 3.26 10.65
N ALA A 47 -1.35 2.80 10.88
CA ALA A 47 -0.64 2.99 12.13
C ALA A 47 0.73 3.62 11.91
N ARG A 48 1.15 4.42 12.88
CA ARG A 48 2.52 4.91 13.02
C ARG A 48 3.34 3.81 13.66
N LEU A 49 4.51 3.57 13.08
CA LEU A 49 5.41 2.52 13.50
C LEU A 49 6.55 3.08 14.35
N PRO A 50 6.97 2.33 15.38
CA PRO A 50 8.25 2.59 16.02
C PRO A 50 9.40 2.23 15.06
N LEU A 51 10.57 2.86 15.24
CA LEU A 51 11.74 2.63 14.40
C LEU A 51 12.16 1.15 14.32
N SER A 52 11.97 0.41 15.41
CA SER A 52 12.29 -1.02 15.52
C SER A 52 11.45 -1.93 14.62
N GLU A 53 10.21 -1.54 14.31
CA GLU A 53 9.29 -2.38 13.52
C GLU A 53 9.29 -2.06 12.03
N VAL A 54 9.96 -0.98 11.61
CA VAL A 54 10.01 -0.55 10.20
C VAL A 54 10.56 -1.64 9.30
N SER A 55 11.63 -2.33 9.73
CA SER A 55 12.24 -3.41 8.93
C SER A 55 11.28 -4.58 8.70
N ASN A 56 10.48 -4.92 9.71
CA ASN A 56 9.50 -6.01 9.59
C ASN A 56 8.37 -5.62 8.65
N GLU A 57 7.90 -4.37 8.72
CA GLU A 57 6.86 -3.87 7.82
C GLU A 57 7.34 -3.82 6.36
N VAL A 58 8.57 -3.34 6.13
CA VAL A 58 9.17 -3.29 4.79
C VAL A 58 9.32 -4.70 4.21
N GLN A 59 9.70 -5.69 5.03
CA GLN A 59 9.75 -7.08 4.58
C GLN A 59 8.38 -7.60 4.16
N ASN A 60 7.33 -7.35 4.96
CA ASN A 60 5.96 -7.74 4.60
C ASN A 60 5.50 -7.08 3.28
N ILE A 61 5.84 -5.81 3.07
CA ILE A 61 5.51 -5.07 1.83
C ILE A 61 6.26 -5.66 0.63
N SER A 62 7.53 -6.03 0.82
CA SER A 62 8.32 -6.70 -0.20
C SER A 62 7.74 -8.07 -0.56
N ASP A 63 7.28 -8.85 0.43
CA ASP A 63 6.65 -10.15 0.21
C ASP A 63 5.34 -10.03 -0.58
N LEU A 64 4.64 -8.89 -0.45
CA LEU A 64 3.47 -8.51 -1.26
C LEU A 64 3.84 -8.05 -2.69
N LYS A 65 5.12 -8.04 -3.06
CA LYS A 65 5.65 -7.64 -4.38
C LYS A 65 5.38 -6.18 -4.73
N ILE A 66 5.28 -5.31 -3.73
CA ILE A 66 5.20 -3.87 -3.93
C ILE A 66 6.64 -3.34 -4.08
N PRO A 67 7.00 -2.70 -5.20
CA PRO A 67 8.39 -2.37 -5.50
C PRO A 67 8.92 -1.16 -4.71
N ALA A 68 8.03 -0.34 -4.15
CA ALA A 68 8.41 0.94 -3.57
C ALA A 68 7.67 1.26 -2.28
N VAL A 69 8.41 1.88 -1.36
CA VAL A 69 7.94 2.35 -0.05
C VAL A 69 8.18 3.85 0.04
N MET A 70 7.20 4.58 0.57
CA MET A 70 7.29 6.02 0.81
C MET A 70 7.36 6.28 2.32
N LEU A 71 8.54 6.65 2.81
CA LEU A 71 8.79 6.85 4.24
C LEU A 71 8.45 8.27 4.70
N PHE A 72 7.61 8.39 5.74
CA PHE A 72 7.29 9.63 6.41
C PHE A 72 7.80 9.60 7.86
N GLY A 73 8.80 10.42 8.17
CA GLY A 73 9.26 10.64 9.54
C GLY A 73 8.45 11.73 10.23
N ILE A 74 7.92 11.43 11.41
CA ILE A 74 7.24 12.39 12.27
C ILE A 74 8.21 12.75 13.40
N PRO A 75 8.81 13.96 13.39
CA PRO A 75 9.69 14.39 14.45
C PRO A 75 8.91 14.62 15.75
N SER A 76 9.53 14.27 16.87
CA SER A 76 9.03 14.49 18.23
C SER A 76 9.15 15.96 18.66
#